data_AF-A0AAV6KDP0-F1
#
_entry.id   AF-A0AAV6KDP0-F1
#
_cell.length_a   1.000
_cell.length_b   1.000
_cell.length_c   1.000
_cell.angle_alpha   90.00
_cell.angle_beta   90.00
_cell.angle_gamma   90.00
#
_symmetry.space_group_name_H-M   'P 1'
#
loop_
_entity.id
_entity.type
_entity.pdbx_description
1 polymer ?
#
loop_
_entity_poly.entity_id
_entity_poly.type
_entity_poly.pdbx_seq_one_letter_code
_entity_poly.pdbx_strand_id
1 'polypeptide(L)'
;MSEGGDDDDEQFYSGGNNYEEALQLLPMTISAKISEGAGKTESMSTGCLYRVPEELRKLNESAYTPRLIAIGPLHQDDKHLQTPMQQVKKSYANHLLHRLTEGMEDPGLAERTKFTLLQECAAEMKMSMDEAQKCYTEDVTLDEEMMLVDGCFILELLYRFYESKNIPKLEEEQEKPIRASTSSSPLLSPHLQVPSTRLYAEKLIRREEE
;
A
#
# COMPACT_ATOMS: atom_id res chain seq x y z
N MET A 1 51.28 30.42 69.38
CA MET A 1 52.39 29.88 68.58
C MET A 1 52.42 28.41 68.95
N SER A 2 51.53 27.58 68.42
CA SER A 2 51.45 27.09 67.02
C SER A 2 52.70 26.35 66.61
N GLU A 3 52.54 25.03 66.46
CA GLU A 3 53.15 24.09 65.51
C GLU A 3 52.89 22.69 66.11
N GLY A 4 52.04 21.82 65.57
CA GLY A 4 51.81 21.51 64.16
C GLY A 4 52.52 20.19 63.87
N GLY A 5 51.93 19.07 64.32
CA GLY A 5 52.40 17.72 64.01
C GLY A 5 51.42 17.09 63.03
N ASP A 6 51.89 16.90 61.81
CA ASP A 6 51.17 16.27 60.72
C ASP A 6 51.22 14.73 60.90
N ASP A 7 50.05 14.13 61.10
CA ASP A 7 49.83 12.70 60.91
C ASP A 7 49.56 12.48 59.41
N ASP A 8 50.57 12.03 58.68
CA ASP A 8 50.41 11.57 57.29
C ASP A 8 49.72 10.19 57.30
N ASP A 9 48.39 10.19 57.27
CA ASP A 9 47.57 9.03 56.89
C ASP A 9 47.78 8.74 55.40
N GLU A 10 48.66 7.79 55.10
CA GLU A 10 48.87 7.22 53.77
C GLU A 10 47.64 6.36 53.39
N GLN A 11 46.53 7.01 52.99
CA GLN A 11 45.38 6.32 52.40
C GLN A 11 45.72 5.85 50.98
N PHE A 12 45.92 4.54 50.88
CA PHE A 12 46.01 3.75 49.66
C PHE A 12 44.79 4.02 48.75
N TYR A 13 45.01 4.73 47.64
CA TYR A 13 44.01 4.90 46.59
C TYR A 13 43.71 3.55 45.92
N SER A 14 42.63 2.88 46.34
CA SER A 14 42.02 1.77 45.59
C SER A 14 41.17 2.30 44.44
N GLY A 15 41.80 3.04 43.52
CA GLY A 15 41.20 3.42 42.24
C GLY A 15 41.69 2.47 41.16
N GLY A 16 41.18 1.22 41.14
CA GLY A 16 41.68 0.17 40.24
C GLY A 16 40.65 -0.39 39.26
N ASN A 17 39.36 -0.44 39.62
CA ASN A 17 38.48 -1.43 38.99
C ASN A 17 37.53 -0.87 37.91
N ASN A 18 37.22 0.43 37.91
CA ASN A 18 36.21 0.96 36.99
C ASN A 18 36.71 1.15 35.55
N TYR A 19 38.01 1.43 35.36
CA TYR A 19 38.58 1.68 34.03
C TYR A 19 38.84 0.38 33.29
N GLU A 20 39.33 -0.63 33.99
CA GLU A 20 39.69 -1.93 33.42
C GLU A 20 38.44 -2.71 33.02
N GLU A 21 37.38 -2.64 33.84
CA GLU A 21 36.06 -3.20 33.52
C GLU A 21 35.38 -2.45 32.36
N ALA A 22 35.50 -1.11 32.30
CA ALA A 22 35.02 -0.31 31.17
C ALA A 22 35.78 -0.62 29.86
N LEU A 23 37.10 -0.86 29.93
CA LEU A 23 37.93 -1.25 28.79
C LEU A 23 37.59 -2.64 28.26
N GLN A 24 37.02 -3.52 29.09
CA GLN A 24 36.57 -4.85 28.68
C GLN A 24 35.14 -4.84 28.11
N LEU A 25 34.28 -3.95 28.61
CA LEU A 25 32.89 -3.80 28.17
C LEU A 25 32.76 -3.08 26.82
N LEU A 26 33.65 -2.11 26.54
CA LEU A 26 33.63 -1.32 25.30
C LEU A 26 33.78 -2.19 24.04
N PRO A 27 34.77 -3.09 23.93
CA PRO A 27 34.95 -3.97 22.78
C PRO A 27 33.76 -4.91 22.57
N MET A 28 33.18 -5.45 23.64
CA MET A 28 31.98 -6.29 23.55
C MET A 28 30.79 -5.52 23.00
N THR A 29 30.58 -4.29 23.48
CA THR A 29 29.49 -3.40 23.01
C THR A 29 29.68 -3.02 21.54
N ILE A 30 30.92 -2.68 21.14
CA ILE A 30 31.25 -2.36 19.74
C ILE A 30 31.03 -3.59 18.85
N SER A 31 31.53 -4.75 19.26
CA SER A 31 31.37 -6.01 18.52
C SER A 31 29.90 -6.39 18.33
N ALA A 32 29.08 -6.23 19.38
CA ALA A 32 27.64 -6.46 19.32
C ALA A 32 26.97 -5.51 18.31
N LYS A 33 27.29 -4.21 18.34
CA LYS A 33 26.75 -3.23 17.37
C LYS A 33 27.19 -3.48 15.93
N ILE A 34 28.45 -3.86 15.72
CA ILE A 34 28.96 -4.23 14.39
C ILE A 34 28.23 -5.47 13.88
N SER A 35 28.05 -6.48 14.72
CA SER A 35 27.34 -7.72 14.37
C SER A 35 25.86 -7.47 14.10
N GLU A 36 25.21 -6.61 14.89
CA GLU A 36 23.82 -6.17 14.65
C GLU A 36 23.69 -5.45 13.30
N GLY A 37 24.62 -4.55 12.99
CA GLY A 37 24.67 -3.86 11.70
C GLY A 37 24.84 -4.82 10.52
N ALA A 38 25.73 -5.82 10.65
CA ALA A 38 25.94 -6.85 9.62
C ALA A 38 24.68 -7.72 9.40
N GLY A 39 24.00 -8.14 10.48
CA GLY A 39 22.75 -8.88 10.38
C GLY A 39 21.63 -8.10 9.69
N LYS A 40 21.53 -6.79 9.94
CA LYS A 40 20.58 -5.89 9.25
C LYS A 40 20.86 -5.75 7.76
N THR A 41 22.13 -5.77 7.33
CA THR A 41 22.44 -5.69 5.90
C THR A 41 22.01 -6.93 5.11
N GLU A 42 21.99 -8.10 5.74
CA GLU A 42 21.48 -9.32 5.10
C GLU A 42 19.94 -9.30 4.95
N SER A 43 19.20 -8.79 5.94
CA SER A 43 17.74 -8.60 5.82
C SER A 43 17.35 -7.48 4.84
N MET A 44 18.21 -6.46 4.70
CA MET A 44 18.03 -5.40 3.68
C MET A 44 18.29 -5.89 2.25
N SER A 45 19.04 -6.98 2.08
CA SER A 45 19.37 -7.52 0.75
C SER A 45 18.17 -8.16 0.03
N THR A 46 17.10 -8.48 0.77
CA THR A 46 15.86 -9.08 0.23
C THR A 46 14.72 -8.08 0.04
N GLY A 47 14.79 -6.91 0.69
CA GLY A 47 13.77 -5.87 0.56
C GLY A 47 13.79 -5.23 -0.83
N CYS A 48 12.64 -5.20 -1.50
CA CYS A 48 12.49 -4.61 -2.84
C CYS A 48 11.48 -3.45 -2.88
N LEU A 49 10.74 -3.22 -1.80
CA LEU A 49 9.79 -2.13 -1.60
C LEU A 49 10.37 -1.14 -0.60
N TYR A 50 10.91 -0.04 -1.14
CA TYR A 50 11.54 1.02 -0.37
C TYR A 50 10.59 2.18 -0.17
N ARG A 51 10.60 2.77 1.03
CA ARG A 51 9.99 4.09 1.21
C ARG A 51 10.82 5.13 0.48
N VAL A 52 10.13 6.12 -0.06
CA VAL A 52 10.77 7.27 -0.69
C VAL A 52 11.61 8.00 0.36
N PRO A 53 12.92 8.22 0.12
CA PRO A 53 13.77 8.99 1.02
C PRO A 53 13.19 10.36 1.36
N GLU A 54 13.30 10.76 2.62
CA GLU A 54 12.69 11.97 3.16
C GLU A 54 13.20 13.24 2.44
N GLU A 55 14.46 13.24 2.01
CA GLU A 55 15.05 14.33 1.23
C GLU A 55 14.35 14.51 -0.12
N LEU A 56 13.99 13.41 -0.80
CA LEU A 56 13.23 13.45 -2.05
C LEU A 56 11.79 13.86 -1.78
N ARG A 57 11.20 13.35 -0.70
CA ARG A 57 9.83 13.69 -0.30
C ARG A 57 9.67 15.17 0.01
N LYS A 58 10.64 15.81 0.67
CA LYS A 58 10.64 17.25 0.96
C LYS A 58 10.64 18.13 -0.29
N LEU A 59 11.19 17.66 -1.41
CA LEU A 59 11.17 18.41 -2.67
C LEU A 59 9.77 18.49 -3.27
N ASN A 60 8.98 17.42 -3.14
CA ASN A 60 7.58 17.40 -3.58
C ASN A 60 6.80 16.32 -2.85
N GLU A 61 6.22 16.66 -1.70
CA GLU A 61 5.49 15.69 -0.87
C GLU A 61 4.28 15.09 -1.60
N SER A 62 3.59 15.92 -2.39
CA SER A 62 2.38 15.53 -3.10
C SER A 62 2.60 14.48 -4.19
N ALA A 63 3.82 14.42 -4.77
CA ALA A 63 4.17 13.41 -5.76
C ALA A 63 4.34 12.00 -5.17
N TYR A 64 4.63 11.92 -3.87
CA TYR A 64 4.89 10.65 -3.17
C TYR A 64 3.81 10.32 -2.13
N THR A 65 2.70 11.04 -2.14
CA THR A 65 1.57 10.80 -1.25
C THR A 65 0.38 10.36 -2.09
N PRO A 66 -0.16 9.15 -1.90
CA PRO A 66 -1.37 8.76 -2.59
C PRO A 66 -2.49 9.78 -2.34
N ARG A 67 -3.25 10.09 -3.40
CA ARG A 67 -4.31 11.12 -3.36
C ARG A 67 -5.72 10.54 -3.21
N LEU A 68 -5.93 9.29 -3.66
CA LEU A 68 -7.27 8.73 -3.83
C LEU A 68 -7.46 7.41 -3.09
N ILE A 69 -6.53 6.48 -3.28
CA ILE A 69 -6.67 5.10 -2.81
C ILE A 69 -5.37 4.69 -2.13
N ALA A 70 -5.48 4.10 -0.94
CA ALA A 70 -4.39 3.40 -0.28
C ALA A 70 -4.23 2.01 -0.88
N ILE A 71 -3.00 1.65 -1.20
CA ILE A 71 -2.60 0.32 -1.68
C ILE A 71 -1.46 -0.15 -0.78
N GLY A 72 -1.63 -1.33 -0.20
CA GLY A 72 -0.69 -1.93 0.73
C GLY A 72 -0.66 -1.22 2.10
N PRO A 73 0.24 -1.70 2.98
CA PRO A 73 0.27 -1.34 4.40
C PRO A 73 0.72 0.10 4.67
N LEU A 74 1.58 0.67 3.81
CA LEU A 74 2.27 1.94 4.10
C LEU A 74 1.33 3.15 4.28
N HIS A 75 0.17 3.12 3.63
CA HIS A 75 -0.79 4.21 3.60
C HIS A 75 -2.18 3.79 4.10
N GLN A 76 -2.28 2.63 4.76
CA GLN A 76 -3.56 2.07 5.19
C GLN A 76 -4.29 2.99 6.19
N ASP A 77 -3.54 3.58 7.13
CA ASP A 77 -4.06 4.39 8.22
C ASP A 77 -4.12 5.89 7.90
N ASP A 78 -3.75 6.28 6.68
CA ASP A 78 -3.75 7.67 6.25
C ASP A 78 -5.19 8.21 6.20
N LYS A 79 -5.51 9.13 7.12
CA LYS A 79 -6.87 9.68 7.28
C LYS A 79 -7.41 10.35 6.02
N HIS A 80 -6.54 10.99 5.22
CA HIS A 80 -6.95 11.63 3.97
C HIS A 80 -7.32 10.62 2.87
N LEU A 81 -6.98 9.35 3.04
CA LEU A 81 -7.33 8.26 2.12
C LEU A 81 -8.59 7.51 2.55
N GLN A 82 -9.17 7.82 3.72
CA GLN A 82 -10.45 7.27 4.18
C GLN A 82 -11.63 7.94 3.47
N THR A 83 -11.63 7.89 2.15
CA THR A 83 -12.59 8.53 1.26
C THR A 83 -13.51 7.50 0.61
N PRO A 84 -14.60 7.91 -0.07
CA PRO A 84 -15.44 7.00 -0.86
C PRO A 84 -14.67 6.19 -1.92
N MET A 85 -13.47 6.61 -2.31
CA MET A 85 -12.62 5.87 -3.25
C MET A 85 -12.17 4.50 -2.72
N GLN A 86 -12.10 4.31 -1.40
CA GLN A 86 -11.85 2.98 -0.81
C GLN A 86 -13.02 2.03 -1.07
N GLN A 87 -14.25 2.54 -1.17
CA GLN A 87 -15.40 1.72 -1.57
C GLN A 87 -15.38 1.41 -3.06
N VAL A 88 -14.88 2.33 -3.89
CA VAL A 88 -14.63 2.05 -5.31
C VAL A 88 -13.58 0.94 -5.46
N LYS A 89 -12.52 0.95 -4.66
CA LYS A 89 -11.54 -0.16 -4.59
C LYS A 89 -12.21 -1.51 -4.32
N LYS A 90 -13.03 -1.59 -3.26
CA LYS A 90 -13.80 -2.81 -2.93
C LYS A 90 -14.77 -3.20 -4.04
N SER A 91 -15.41 -2.23 -4.69
CA SER A 91 -16.29 -2.46 -5.83
C SER A 91 -15.54 -3.09 -7.01
N TYR A 92 -14.32 -2.67 -7.30
CA TYR A 92 -13.48 -3.30 -8.33
C TYR A 92 -13.10 -4.73 -7.97
N ALA A 93 -12.71 -4.98 -6.72
CA ALA A 93 -12.47 -6.35 -6.26
C ALA A 93 -13.71 -7.24 -6.44
N ASN A 94 -14.90 -6.73 -6.11
CA ASN A 94 -16.16 -7.44 -6.36
C ASN A 94 -16.42 -7.66 -7.87
N HIS A 95 -16.14 -6.67 -8.72
CA HIS A 95 -16.28 -6.83 -10.17
C HIS A 95 -15.38 -7.93 -10.73
N LEU A 96 -14.15 -8.09 -10.21
CA LEU A 96 -13.28 -9.20 -10.59
C LEU A 96 -13.95 -10.55 -10.30
N LEU A 97 -14.50 -10.72 -9.10
CA LEU A 97 -15.19 -11.96 -8.71
C LEU A 97 -16.42 -12.24 -9.57
N HIS A 98 -17.19 -11.20 -9.90
CA HIS A 98 -18.30 -11.31 -10.83
C HIS A 98 -17.85 -11.73 -12.23
N ARG A 99 -16.75 -11.16 -12.74
CA ARG A 99 -16.18 -11.53 -14.02
C ARG A 99 -15.74 -12.99 -14.06
N LEU A 100 -15.10 -13.47 -13.00
CA LEU A 100 -14.67 -14.87 -12.90
C LEU A 100 -15.82 -15.87 -12.83
N THR A 101 -17.03 -15.40 -12.50
CA THR A 101 -18.24 -16.22 -12.43
C THR A 101 -19.26 -15.86 -13.52
N GLU A 102 -18.85 -15.04 -14.47
CA GLU A 102 -19.68 -14.66 -15.61
C GLU A 102 -19.99 -15.89 -16.47
N GLY A 103 -21.26 -16.05 -16.85
CA GLY A 103 -21.74 -17.23 -17.58
C GLY A 103 -22.24 -18.39 -16.72
N MET A 104 -22.15 -18.31 -15.39
CA MET A 104 -22.82 -19.26 -14.51
C MET A 104 -24.31 -18.93 -14.41
N GLU A 105 -25.17 -19.87 -14.84
CA GLU A 105 -26.63 -19.67 -14.88
C GLU A 105 -27.28 -19.75 -13.49
N ASP A 106 -26.72 -20.55 -12.58
CA ASP A 106 -27.21 -20.68 -11.20
C ASP A 106 -26.54 -19.63 -10.29
N PRO A 107 -27.28 -18.64 -9.76
CA PRO A 107 -26.74 -17.64 -8.85
C PRO A 107 -26.17 -18.24 -7.56
N GLY A 108 -26.75 -19.35 -7.08
CA GLY A 108 -26.29 -20.04 -5.88
C GLY A 108 -24.96 -20.78 -6.11
N LEU A 109 -24.71 -21.27 -7.32
CA LEU A 109 -23.42 -21.82 -7.71
C LEU A 109 -22.38 -20.71 -7.84
N ALA A 110 -22.71 -19.61 -8.53
CA ALA A 110 -21.80 -18.47 -8.69
C ALA A 110 -21.30 -17.93 -7.35
N GLU A 111 -22.20 -17.74 -6.38
CA GLU A 111 -21.81 -17.22 -5.07
C GLU A 111 -20.93 -18.21 -4.28
N ARG A 112 -21.23 -19.52 -4.35
CA ARG A 112 -20.37 -20.54 -3.76
C ARG A 112 -18.99 -20.56 -4.39
N THR A 113 -18.91 -20.43 -5.72
CA THR A 113 -17.62 -20.37 -6.42
C THR A 113 -16.81 -19.15 -6.02
N LYS A 114 -17.43 -17.95 -5.94
CA LYS A 114 -16.73 -16.76 -5.43
C LYS A 114 -16.19 -16.98 -4.03
N PHE A 115 -16.99 -17.55 -3.14
CA PHE A 115 -16.57 -17.84 -1.77
C PHE A 115 -15.39 -18.81 -1.73
N THR A 116 -15.44 -19.91 -2.51
CA THR A 116 -14.31 -20.85 -2.62
C THR A 116 -13.05 -20.18 -3.15
N LEU A 117 -13.15 -19.37 -4.21
CA LEU A 117 -12.01 -18.61 -4.74
C LEU A 117 -11.39 -17.69 -3.68
N LEU A 118 -12.21 -16.97 -2.92
CA LEU A 118 -11.75 -16.12 -1.84
C LEU A 118 -11.05 -16.92 -0.73
N GLN A 119 -11.59 -18.09 -0.37
CA GLN A 119 -10.96 -18.98 0.61
C GLN A 119 -9.58 -19.46 0.15
N GLU A 120 -9.47 -19.90 -1.10
CA GLU A 120 -8.21 -20.36 -1.69
C GLU A 120 -7.20 -19.21 -1.76
N CYS A 121 -7.60 -18.04 -2.27
CA CYS A 121 -6.73 -16.87 -2.34
C CYS A 121 -6.29 -16.40 -0.96
N ALA A 122 -7.17 -16.41 0.04
CA ALA A 122 -6.82 -16.02 1.41
C ALA A 122 -5.85 -17.01 2.06
N ALA A 123 -6.01 -18.31 1.80
CA ALA A 123 -5.09 -19.34 2.29
C ALA A 123 -3.68 -19.16 1.68
N GLU A 124 -3.59 -18.98 0.37
CA GLU A 124 -2.32 -18.71 -0.32
C GLU A 124 -1.69 -17.39 0.15
N MET A 125 -2.50 -16.33 0.28
CA MET A 125 -2.02 -15.04 0.79
C MET A 125 -1.39 -15.20 2.16
N LYS A 126 -2.07 -15.91 3.07
CA LYS A 126 -1.58 -16.17 4.42
C LYS A 126 -0.24 -16.92 4.44
N MET A 127 -0.08 -17.91 3.57
CA MET A 127 1.19 -18.65 3.44
C MET A 127 2.32 -17.79 2.88
N SER A 128 1.99 -16.74 2.13
CA SER A 128 2.96 -15.83 1.52
C SER A 128 3.31 -14.59 2.37
N MET A 129 2.58 -14.32 3.46
CA MET A 129 2.72 -13.08 4.24
C MET A 129 4.14 -12.85 4.76
N ASP A 130 4.77 -13.87 5.34
CA ASP A 130 6.12 -13.75 5.91
C ASP A 130 7.14 -13.35 4.84
N GLU A 131 6.98 -13.87 3.62
CA GLU A 131 7.87 -13.53 2.51
C GLU A 131 7.53 -12.14 1.94
N ALA A 132 6.25 -11.81 1.81
CA ALA A 132 5.79 -10.50 1.38
C ALA A 132 6.25 -9.39 2.35
N GLN A 133 6.29 -9.67 3.66
CA GLN A 133 6.74 -8.72 4.68
C GLN A 133 8.23 -8.40 4.49
N LYS A 134 9.06 -9.40 4.17
CA LYS A 134 10.49 -9.21 3.88
C LYS A 134 10.75 -8.36 2.63
N CYS A 135 9.77 -8.25 1.72
CA CYS A 135 9.88 -7.35 0.57
C CYS A 135 9.87 -5.88 0.99
N TYR A 136 9.28 -5.52 2.13
CA TYR A 136 9.31 -4.15 2.64
C TYR A 136 10.60 -3.91 3.41
N THR A 137 11.25 -2.78 3.14
CA THR A 137 12.42 -2.38 3.93
C THR A 137 12.05 -1.85 5.32
N GLU A 138 10.79 -1.45 5.49
CA GLU A 138 10.25 -0.99 6.76
C GLU A 138 9.58 -2.15 7.50
N ASP A 139 9.57 -2.08 8.82
CA ASP A 139 8.77 -2.97 9.64
C ASP A 139 7.29 -2.59 9.47
N VAL A 140 6.60 -3.32 8.60
CA VAL A 140 5.19 -3.11 8.30
C VAL A 140 4.38 -4.32 8.78
N THR A 141 3.21 -4.05 9.35
CA THR A 141 2.24 -5.11 9.64
C THR A 141 1.41 -5.35 8.38
N LEU A 142 1.46 -6.56 7.84
CA LEU A 142 0.59 -6.97 6.75
C LEU A 142 -0.74 -7.50 7.28
N ASP A 143 -1.79 -7.30 6.49
CA ASP A 143 -3.14 -7.80 6.74
C ASP A 143 -3.62 -8.53 5.48
N GLU A 144 -4.08 -9.79 5.62
CA GLU A 144 -4.47 -10.62 4.49
C GLU A 144 -5.65 -10.02 3.71
N GLU A 145 -6.62 -9.44 4.42
CA GLU A 145 -7.80 -8.82 3.80
C GLU A 145 -7.38 -7.66 2.91
N MET A 146 -6.54 -6.76 3.43
CA MET A 146 -5.98 -5.64 2.68
C MET A 146 -5.25 -6.12 1.43
N MET A 147 -4.28 -7.03 1.59
CA MET A 147 -3.45 -7.49 0.46
C MET A 147 -4.29 -8.15 -0.63
N LEU A 148 -5.30 -8.94 -0.25
CA LEU A 148 -6.19 -9.62 -1.18
C LEU A 148 -7.11 -8.62 -1.90
N VAL A 149 -7.75 -7.70 -1.18
CA VAL A 149 -8.61 -6.67 -1.78
C VAL A 149 -7.82 -5.76 -2.72
N ASP A 150 -6.60 -5.38 -2.34
CA ASP A 150 -5.73 -4.53 -3.15
C ASP A 150 -5.26 -5.25 -4.41
N GLY A 151 -4.89 -6.53 -4.29
CA GLY A 151 -4.55 -7.38 -5.42
C GLY A 151 -5.71 -7.52 -6.41
N CYS A 152 -6.93 -7.82 -5.92
CA CYS A 152 -8.11 -7.90 -6.77
C CYS A 152 -8.43 -6.55 -7.45
N PHE A 153 -8.27 -5.44 -6.73
CA PHE A 153 -8.46 -4.11 -7.30
C PHE A 153 -7.47 -3.83 -8.44
N ILE A 154 -6.18 -4.09 -8.24
CA ILE A 154 -5.15 -3.86 -9.25
C ILE A 154 -5.42 -4.71 -10.49
N LEU A 155 -5.74 -6.00 -10.32
CA LEU A 155 -6.03 -6.90 -11.43
C LEU A 155 -7.23 -6.44 -12.27
N GLU A 156 -8.36 -6.09 -11.65
CA GLU A 156 -9.53 -5.59 -12.39
C GLU A 156 -9.27 -4.22 -13.03
N LEU A 157 -8.52 -3.35 -12.35
CA LEU A 157 -8.14 -2.04 -12.90
C LEU A 157 -7.32 -2.20 -14.19
N LEU A 158 -6.29 -3.06 -14.14
CA LEU A 158 -5.45 -3.36 -15.29
C LEU A 158 -6.24 -4.05 -16.41
N TYR A 159 -7.13 -4.97 -16.06
CA TYR A 159 -8.00 -5.65 -17.02
C TYR A 159 -8.88 -4.66 -17.78
N ARG A 160 -9.61 -3.79 -17.06
CA ARG A 160 -10.44 -2.75 -17.67
C ARG A 160 -9.63 -1.77 -18.53
N PHE A 161 -8.43 -1.42 -18.07
CA PHE A 161 -7.52 -0.58 -18.84
C PHE A 161 -7.16 -1.26 -20.17
N TYR A 162 -6.77 -2.54 -20.13
CA TYR A 162 -6.47 -3.32 -21.32
C TYR A 162 -7.66 -3.44 -22.28
N GLU A 163 -8.86 -3.78 -21.78
CA GLU A 163 -10.05 -3.85 -22.63
C GLU A 163 -10.36 -2.50 -23.30
N SER A 164 -10.30 -1.40 -22.54
CA SER A 164 -10.59 -0.06 -23.08
C SER A 164 -9.68 0.36 -24.25
N LYS A 165 -8.48 -0.22 -24.36
CA LYS A 165 -7.52 0.02 -25.44
C LYS A 165 -7.76 -0.88 -26.66
N ASN A 166 -8.39 -2.03 -26.46
CA ASN A 166 -8.58 -3.06 -27.48
C ASN A 166 -10.01 -3.11 -28.05
N ILE A 167 -10.93 -2.26 -27.58
CA ILE A 167 -12.21 -2.04 -28.26
C ILE A 167 -11.92 -1.34 -29.60
N PRO A 168 -12.29 -1.94 -30.75
CA PRO A 168 -12.25 -1.24 -32.03
C PRO A 168 -13.06 0.03 -31.89
N LYS A 169 -12.47 1.20 -32.21
CA LYS A 169 -13.22 2.45 -32.29
C LYS A 169 -14.31 2.22 -33.35
N LEU A 170 -15.54 1.97 -32.91
CA LEU A 170 -16.70 2.07 -33.79
C LEU A 170 -16.64 3.47 -34.35
N GLU A 171 -16.48 3.55 -35.67
CA GLU A 171 -16.39 4.80 -36.41
C GLU A 171 -17.54 5.71 -35.97
N GLU A 172 -17.21 6.97 -35.71
CA GLU A 172 -18.22 8.01 -35.52
C GLU A 172 -19.12 8.01 -36.76
N GLU A 173 -20.29 7.37 -36.67
CA GLU A 173 -21.34 7.60 -37.65
C GLU A 173 -21.64 9.09 -37.59
N GLN A 174 -21.23 9.79 -38.65
CA GLN A 174 -21.59 11.18 -38.89
C GLN A 174 -23.11 11.30 -38.69
N GLU A 175 -23.52 11.98 -37.61
CA GLU A 175 -24.91 12.30 -37.34
C GLU A 175 -25.47 13.02 -38.58
N LYS A 176 -26.24 12.27 -39.39
CA LYS A 176 -27.13 12.90 -40.38
C LYS A 176 -28.22 13.63 -39.60
N PRO A 177 -28.58 14.87 -39.96
CA PRO A 177 -29.48 15.68 -39.15
C PRO A 177 -30.85 15.01 -39.11
N ILE A 178 -31.29 14.58 -37.92
CA ILE A 178 -32.63 14.04 -37.71
C ILE A 178 -33.60 15.23 -37.75
N ARG A 179 -34.44 15.27 -38.79
CA ARG A 179 -35.52 16.24 -38.96
C ARG A 179 -36.56 16.00 -37.87
N ALA A 180 -36.88 17.03 -37.09
CA ALA A 180 -37.87 16.95 -36.03
C ALA A 180 -39.26 16.59 -36.57
N SER A 181 -39.81 15.47 -36.11
CA SER A 181 -41.25 15.20 -36.15
C SER A 181 -41.67 14.74 -34.76
N THR A 182 -42.48 15.58 -34.13
CA THR A 182 -43.05 15.45 -32.80
C THR A 182 -44.10 14.34 -32.73
N SER A 183 -43.98 13.41 -31.80
CA SER A 183 -45.14 12.77 -31.16
C SER A 183 -44.79 12.12 -29.81
N SER A 184 -45.32 12.75 -28.76
CA SER A 184 -45.69 12.31 -27.40
C SER A 184 -45.50 10.85 -26.90
N SER A 185 -44.75 10.76 -25.77
CA SER A 185 -45.04 10.01 -24.50
C SER A 185 -44.76 8.49 -24.40
N PRO A 186 -44.64 7.89 -23.18
CA PRO A 186 -43.89 8.29 -21.97
C PRO A 186 -43.09 7.15 -21.25
N LEU A 187 -42.11 7.55 -20.41
CA LEU A 187 -41.57 6.95 -19.15
C LEU A 187 -41.08 5.48 -19.07
N LEU A 188 -39.77 5.30 -18.79
CA LEU A 188 -39.26 4.28 -17.85
C LEU A 188 -37.98 4.78 -17.14
N SER A 189 -37.81 4.32 -15.90
CA SER A 189 -37.03 4.80 -14.75
C SER A 189 -35.51 5.05 -14.90
N PRO A 190 -34.88 5.79 -13.96
CA PRO A 190 -33.49 6.20 -14.07
C PRO A 190 -32.55 5.07 -13.63
N HIS A 191 -31.85 4.48 -14.60
CA HIS A 191 -30.64 3.72 -14.32
C HIS A 191 -29.62 4.73 -13.75
N LEU A 192 -29.14 4.48 -12.52
CA LEU A 192 -28.00 5.22 -11.98
C LEU A 192 -26.80 4.84 -12.84
N GLN A 193 -26.56 5.60 -13.89
CA GLN A 193 -25.45 5.40 -14.81
C GLN A 193 -24.21 5.93 -14.11
N VAL A 194 -23.50 5.03 -13.45
CA VAL A 194 -22.18 5.32 -12.89
C VAL A 194 -21.34 5.82 -14.07
N PRO A 195 -20.83 7.07 -14.05
CA PRO A 195 -20.12 7.62 -15.17
C PRO A 195 -18.91 6.73 -15.49
N SER A 196 -18.74 6.41 -16.77
CA SER A 196 -17.56 5.68 -17.25
C SER A 196 -16.32 6.29 -16.61
N THR A 197 -15.44 5.45 -16.06
CA THR A 197 -14.17 5.87 -15.45
C THR A 197 -13.33 6.72 -16.38
N ARG A 198 -13.54 6.60 -17.69
CA ARG A 198 -13.02 7.50 -18.73
C ARG A 198 -13.40 8.96 -18.52
N LEU A 199 -14.66 9.27 -18.18
CA LEU A 199 -15.12 10.64 -17.95
C LEU A 199 -14.51 11.25 -16.68
N TYR A 200 -14.27 10.43 -15.66
CA TYR A 200 -13.57 10.86 -14.44
C TYR A 200 -12.07 11.08 -14.70
N ALA A 201 -11.42 10.18 -15.43
CA ALA A 201 -10.01 10.32 -15.80
C ALA A 201 -9.79 11.56 -16.70
N GLU A 202 -10.63 11.77 -17.71
CA GLU A 202 -10.54 12.95 -18.60
C GLU A 202 -10.81 14.26 -17.86
N LYS A 203 -11.71 14.28 -16.87
CA LYS A 203 -11.93 15.46 -16.01
C LYS A 203 -10.78 15.74 -15.06
N LEU A 204 -10.06 14.72 -14.61
CA LEU A 204 -8.88 14.90 -13.75
C LEU A 204 -7.69 15.42 -14.56
N ILE A 205 -7.49 14.89 -15.78
CA ILE A 205 -6.42 15.34 -16.68
C ILE A 205 -6.62 16.81 -17.09
N ARG A 206 -7.85 17.23 -17.44
CA ARG A 206 -8.11 18.63 -17.80
C ARG A 206 -7.96 19.62 -16.63
N ARG A 207 -8.05 19.14 -15.38
CA ARG A 207 -7.91 20.02 -14.21
C ARG A 207 -6.44 20.27 -13.82
N GLU A 208 -5.49 19.63 -14.49
CA GLU A 208 -4.05 19.87 -14.34
C GLU A 208 -3.47 20.76 -15.45
N GLU A 209 -4.29 21.17 -16.43
CA GLU A 209 -3.92 22.06 -17.55
C GLU A 209 -4.44 23.51 -17.41
N GLU A 210 -5.17 23.83 -16.32
CA GLU A 210 -5.64 25.18 -15.94
C GLU A 210 -4.94 25.66 -14.66
#